data_AF-X1CBL3-F1
#
_entry.id   AF-X1CBL3-F1
#
_cell.length_a   1.000
_cell.length_b   1.000
_cell.length_c   1.000
_cell.angle_alpha   90.00
_cell.angle_beta   90.00
_cell.angle_gamma   90.00
#
_symmetry.space_group_name_H-M   'P 1'
#
loop_
_entity.id
_entity.type
_entity.pdbx_description
1 polymer ?
#
loop_
_entity_poly.entity_id
_entity_poly.type
_entity_poly.pdbx_seq_one_letter_code
_entity_poly.pdbx_strand_id
1 'polypeptide(L)' 'MRVAPKHGDDTKVYSLVVFNGKLYGGTYPGGALLEWNGVDAWVRVAPLYGNLGSIYSLVVLNGKIYGGT' A
#
# COMPACT_ATOMS: atom_id res chain seq x y z
N MET A 1 15.59 5.65 -12.47
CA MET A 1 14.57 5.61 -11.40
C MET A 1 13.87 4.27 -11.47
N ARG A 2 13.83 3.49 -10.37
CA ARG A 2 13.10 2.22 -10.33
C ARG A 2 11.65 2.52 -9.98
N VAL A 3 10.73 2.31 -10.91
CA VAL A 3 9.30 2.49 -10.72
C VAL A 3 8.65 1.13 -10.83
N ALA A 4 7.88 0.77 -9.82
CA ALA A 4 7.10 -0.46 -9.84
C ALA A 4 6.00 -0.39 -10.90
N PRO A 5 5.68 -1.50 -11.58
CA PRO A 5 4.45 -1.59 -12.34
C PRO A 5 3.22 -1.51 -11.42
N LYS A 6 2.07 -1.22 -12.02
CA LYS A 6 0.80 -1.23 -11.30
C LYS A 6 0.52 -2.60 -10.66
N HIS A 7 -0.13 -2.61 -9.50
CA HIS A 7 -0.53 -3.84 -8.83
C HIS A 7 -1.99 -4.17 -9.18
N GLY A 8 -2.21 -5.11 -10.09
CA GLY A 8 -3.56 -5.51 -10.52
C GLY A 8 -4.34 -4.38 -11.21
N ASP A 9 -5.55 -4.13 -10.72
CA ASP A 9 -6.46 -3.08 -11.23
C ASP A 9 -6.22 -1.71 -10.59
N ASP A 10 -5.40 -1.63 -9.55
CA ASP A 10 -5.01 -0.36 -8.96
C ASP A 10 -4.18 0.45 -9.94
N THR A 11 -4.52 1.72 -10.07
CA THR A 11 -3.86 2.63 -11.02
C THR A 11 -2.81 3.51 -10.35
N LYS A 12 -2.82 3.61 -9.01
CA LYS A 12 -1.93 4.48 -8.23
C LYS A 12 -1.57 3.85 -6.88
N VAL A 13 -0.34 4.09 -6.45
CA VAL A 13 0.04 4.05 -5.03
C VAL A 13 -0.13 5.48 -4.51
N TYR A 14 -1.15 5.69 -3.67
CA TYR A 14 -1.61 7.03 -3.28
C TYR A 14 -0.99 7.51 -1.97
N SER A 15 -0.69 6.59 -1.06
CA SER A 15 -0.10 6.86 0.25
C SER A 15 1.09 5.94 0.51
N LEU A 16 2.05 6.39 1.33
CA LEU A 16 3.25 5.64 1.67
C LEU A 16 3.52 5.73 3.18
N VAL A 17 4.09 4.66 3.75
CA VAL A 17 4.60 4.66 5.12
C VAL A 17 5.79 3.72 5.26
N VAL A 18 6.76 4.05 6.12
CA VAL A 18 7.85 3.14 6.49
C VAL A 18 7.52 2.48 7.82
N PHE A 19 7.59 1.15 7.87
CA PHE A 19 7.35 0.36 9.07
C PHE A 19 8.33 -0.80 9.13
N ASN A 20 9.03 -0.97 10.26
CA ASN A 20 10.05 -2.02 10.44
C ASN A 20 11.09 -2.08 9.31
N GLY A 21 11.55 -0.92 8.83
CA GLY A 21 12.55 -0.82 7.76
C GLY A 21 12.03 -1.15 6.35
N LYS A 22 10.73 -1.38 6.19
CA LYS A 22 10.08 -1.71 4.92
C LYS A 22 9.17 -0.58 4.47
N LEU A 23 9.06 -0.39 3.16
CA LEU A 23 8.19 0.61 2.54
C LEU A 23 6.84 -0.03 2.20
N TYR A 24 5.76 0.59 2.68
CA TYR A 24 4.40 0.18 2.40
C TYR A 24 3.66 1.27 1.62
N GLY A 25 2.68 0.86 0.81
CA GLY A 25 1.85 1.76 0.02
C GLY A 25 0.38 1.37 0.02
N GLY A 26 -0.49 2.38 0.08
CA GLY A 26 -1.93 2.24 -0.05
C GLY A 26 -2.38 2.60 -1.46
N THR A 27 -3.28 1.83 -2.05
CA THR A 27 -3.64 1.99 -3.47
C THR A 27 -5.01 2.64 -3.72
N TYR A 28 -5.19 3.06 -4.98
CA TYR A 28 -6.45 3.51 -5.57
C TYR A 28 -6.72 2.72 -6.87
N PRO A 29 -7.98 2.31 -7.17
CA PRO A 29 -9.19 2.49 -6.35
C PRO A 29 -9.50 1.31 -5.40
N GLY A 30 -8.74 0.22 -5.46
CA GLY A 30 -9.03 -1.05 -4.80
C GLY A 30 -8.64 -1.12 -3.33
N GLY A 31 -7.87 -0.14 -2.82
CA GLY A 31 -7.57 -0.05 -1.38
C GLY A 31 -6.67 -1.18 -0.87
N ALA A 32 -5.73 -1.65 -1.68
CA ALA A 32 -4.74 -2.64 -1.28
C ALA A 32 -3.63 -2.00 -0.43
N LEU A 33 -3.21 -2.71 0.63
CA LEU A 33 -1.96 -2.45 1.33
C LEU A 33 -0.85 -3.31 0.72
N LEU A 34 0.16 -2.65 0.17
CA LEU A 34 1.29 -3.27 -0.51
C LEU A 34 2.61 -3.03 0.22
N GLU A 35 3.54 -3.97 0.15
CA GLU A 35 4.94 -3.85 0.56
C GLU A 35 5.85 -3.78 -0.67
N TRP A 36 6.84 -2.90 -0.67
CA TRP A 36 7.87 -2.84 -1.71
C TRP A 36 8.88 -3.98 -1.53
N ASN A 37 9.12 -4.77 -2.58
CA ASN A 37 10.08 -5.89 -2.53
C ASN A 37 11.56 -5.45 -2.53
N GLY A 38 11.85 -4.14 -2.62
CA GLY A 38 13.21 -3.60 -2.68
C GLY A 38 13.84 -3.58 -4.09
N VAL A 39 13.18 -4.16 -5.08
CA VAL A 39 13.74 -4.38 -6.42
C VAL A 39 12.91 -3.70 -7.50
N ASP A 40 11.67 -4.17 -7.70
CA ASP A 40 10.87 -3.88 -8.88
C ASP A 40 9.35 -4.12 -8.71
N ALA A 41 8.88 -4.66 -7.58
CA ALA A 41 7.48 -5.03 -7.42
C ALA A 41 6.90 -4.66 -6.06
N TRP A 42 5.59 -4.35 -6.08
CA TRP A 42 4.75 -4.25 -4.90
C TRP A 42 4.05 -5.58 -4.62
N VAL A 43 4.03 -6.01 -3.37
CA VAL A 43 3.43 -7.28 -2.92
C VAL A 43 2.30 -7.00 -1.95
N ARG A 44 1.10 -7.51 -2.22
CA ARG A 44 -0.04 -7.35 -1.30
C ARG A 44 0.20 -8.09 0.02
N VAL A 45 0.07 -7.40 1.15
CA VAL A 45 0.35 -7.93 2.49
C VAL A 45 -0.88 -8.02 3.39
N ALA A 46 -2.04 -7.53 2.95
CA ALA A 46 -3.30 -7.66 3.67
C ALA A 46 -4.43 -8.10 2.72
N PRO A 47 -5.42 -8.86 3.21
CA PRO A 47 -6.63 -9.12 2.45
C PRO A 47 -7.39 -7.82 2.18
N LEU A 48 -8.08 -7.76 1.04
CA LEU A 48 -9.01 -6.66 0.75
C LEU A 48 -10.24 -6.85 1.65
N TYR A 49 -10.49 -5.90 2.54
CA TYR A 49 -11.64 -5.94 3.43
C TYR A 49 -12.90 -5.40 2.75
N GLY A 50 -13.36 -6.08 1.70
CA GLY A 50 -14.48 -5.61 0.88
C GLY A 50 -14.08 -4.53 -0.13
N ASN A 51 -15.06 -3.81 -0.67
CA ASN A 51 -14.84 -2.73 -1.64
C ASN A 51 -14.67 -1.38 -0.90
N LEU A 52 -13.65 -1.29 -0.03
CA LEU A 52 -13.43 -0.12 0.85
C LEU A 52 -13.14 1.17 0.09
N GLY A 53 -12.82 1.08 -1.20
CA GLY A 53 -12.26 2.20 -1.93
C GLY A 53 -10.80 2.43 -1.57
N SER A 54 -10.27 3.56 -1.99
CA SER A 54 -8.86 3.92 -1.93
C SER A 54 -8.32 4.02 -0.50
N ILE A 55 -7.04 3.72 -0.28
CA ILE A 55 -6.33 4.10 0.95
C ILE A 55 -5.62 5.44 0.73
N TYR A 56 -6.24 6.54 1.14
CA TYR A 56 -5.73 7.89 0.94
C TYR A 56 -4.60 8.28 1.91
N SER A 57 -4.54 7.62 3.07
CA SER A 57 -3.51 7.89 4.08
C SER A 57 -3.07 6.63 4.78
N LEU A 58 -1.80 6.59 5.18
CA LEU A 58 -1.22 5.54 6.01
C LEU A 58 -0.49 6.19 7.18
N VAL A 59 -0.64 5.65 8.39
CA VAL A 59 0.08 6.08 9.59
C VAL A 59 0.51 4.87 10.42
N VAL A 60 1.64 4.99 11.13
CA VAL A 60 2.05 4.02 12.14
C VAL A 60 1.62 4.51 13.52
N LEU A 61 0.88 3.69 14.25
CA LEU A 61 0.50 3.93 15.64
C LEU A 61 0.63 2.63 16.42
N ASN A 62 1.28 2.65 17.58
CA ASN A 62 1.42 1.48 18.47
C ASN A 62 1.91 0.21 17.76
N GLY A 63 2.90 0.34 16.87
CA GLY A 63 3.48 -0.79 16.14
C GLY A 63 2.58 -1.40 15.06
N LYS A 64 1.55 -0.69 14.61
CA LYS A 64 0.63 -1.13 13.55
C LYS A 64 0.45 -0.05 12.50
N ILE A 65 0.20 -0.47 11.27
CA ILE A 65 -0.18 0.42 10.16
C ILE A 65 -1.70 0.60 10.16
N TYR A 66 -2.15 1.84 10.05
CA TYR A 66 -3.56 2.21 9.90
C TYR A 66 -3.76 2.92 8.56
N GLY A 67 -4.78 2.51 7.81
CA GLY A 67 -5.18 3.14 6.56
C GLY A 67 -6.44 3.98 6.74
N GLY A 68 -6.43 5.21 6.24
CA GLY A 68 -7.64 6.02 6.08
C GLY A 68 -8.21 5.87 4.68
N THR A 69 -9.50 5.53 4.60
CA THR A 69 -10.29 5.32 3.37
C THR A 69 -11.30 6.43 3.16
#